data_AF-A0A961Y3L1-F1
#
_entry.id   AF-A0A961Y3L1-F1
#
_cell.length_a   1.000
_cell.length_b   1.000
_cell.length_c   1.000
_cell.angle_alpha   90.00
_cell.angle_beta   90.00
_cell.angle_gamma   90.00
#
_symmetry.space_group_name_H-M   'P 1'
#
loop_
_entity.id
_entity.type
_entity.pdbx_description
1 polymer ?
#
loop_
_entity_poly.entity_id
_entity_poly.type
_entity_poly.pdbx_seq_one_letter_code
_entity_poly.pdbx_strand_id
1 'polypeptide(L)'
;MRQQKDAKLAEIEHGIAENADPAGLLRTLNAAEDAGAFPDPLPPAVLRAKAVLQNRLGLPENAILHLAEARQHERDDPDAWKTSREYATIHAWRGDVDRANTELIRAMVQARTSGNASAQPLLFADAGRVCLERGDPETGALCFSAALAGMQAGEREQVRAAIGHIQCLNLIGDAAGAGRAIEQAAAHVGAHNARLRYLFALEQARQRSAAGDVAGCEAALDAAGALLPGDPSAWEHVEHALVRFEVTQAVGHDAADIGELREVIARLEEDQLYIQEALMRLALANVLKEADRFGEAIAEAARALRLAVRLANQRCIYKARTALIDIAGDAGLEAAGDLENLPLSARYVPASQLGQGGYGTVYRAIDTETGTQVAIKIISMRAIADPGERARRMEDVRGELRASRAVVNPHVARVLETFASDGDLVMVQDLISGGELDATLVARLPRGKLLALLSKVAFGLAALHGAGVVHRDIKPENVLVRADGSPVIVDFGLAGIEGESEGDTLRGTRDYMAPELLRPRAERLYAPASDAYAFGIMLRWALGEEADGGGGWFRRGGRRDGVAGLIGELTEHDPARRLCDLGAAGRRLAELALAAEA
;
A
#
# COMPACT_ATOMS: atom_id res chain seq x y z
N MET A 1 52.39 7.71 -18.23
CA MET A 1 51.69 6.72 -17.36
C MET A 1 50.58 7.35 -16.52
N ARG A 2 50.77 7.91 -15.30
CA ARG A 2 49.62 8.32 -14.44
C ARG A 2 48.59 9.22 -15.16
N GLN A 3 49.00 10.39 -15.65
CA GLN A 3 48.17 11.27 -16.49
C GLN A 3 47.48 10.59 -17.69
N GLN A 4 48.08 9.53 -18.24
CA GLN A 4 47.58 8.79 -19.41
C GLN A 4 46.53 7.73 -19.02
N LYS A 5 46.61 7.22 -17.77
CA LYS A 5 45.60 6.37 -17.13
C LYS A 5 44.40 7.23 -16.71
N ASP A 6 44.68 8.37 -16.07
CA ASP A 6 43.68 9.35 -15.65
C ASP A 6 42.90 9.90 -16.87
N ALA A 7 43.59 10.23 -17.97
CA ALA A 7 42.95 10.66 -19.22
C ALA A 7 42.07 9.57 -19.88
N LYS A 8 42.44 8.29 -19.78
CA LYS A 8 41.63 7.19 -20.34
C LYS A 8 40.36 6.96 -19.53
N LEU A 9 40.40 7.14 -18.21
CA LEU A 9 39.18 7.14 -17.39
C LEU A 9 38.29 8.34 -17.73
N ALA A 10 38.86 9.55 -17.85
CA ALA A 10 38.11 10.75 -18.22
C ALA A 10 37.44 10.65 -19.61
N GLU A 11 38.09 10.01 -20.59
CA GLU A 11 37.51 9.69 -21.90
C GLU A 11 36.27 8.79 -21.77
N ILE A 12 36.33 7.78 -20.89
CA ILE A 12 35.23 6.84 -20.64
C ILE A 12 34.12 7.49 -19.81
N GLU A 13 34.44 8.31 -18.81
CA GLU A 13 33.47 9.13 -18.06
C GLU A 13 32.76 10.14 -18.97
N HIS A 14 33.46 10.73 -19.95
CA HIS A 14 32.86 11.59 -20.97
C HIS A 14 31.97 10.80 -21.95
N GLY A 15 32.35 9.59 -22.37
CA GLY A 15 31.49 8.71 -23.15
C GLY A 15 30.24 8.26 -22.38
N ILE A 16 30.38 7.96 -21.08
CA ILE A 16 29.28 7.69 -20.15
C ILE A 16 28.38 8.93 -20.04
N ALA A 17 28.95 10.13 -20.00
CA ALA A 17 28.18 11.37 -20.05
C ALA A 17 27.38 11.42 -21.37
N GLU A 18 28.02 11.46 -22.53
CA GLU A 18 27.34 11.62 -23.84
C GLU A 18 26.45 10.45 -24.28
N ASN A 19 26.35 9.41 -23.46
CA ASN A 19 25.45 8.26 -23.66
C ASN A 19 25.81 7.43 -24.92
N ALA A 20 27.11 7.38 -25.24
CA ALA A 20 27.66 6.55 -26.31
C ALA A 20 27.62 5.04 -25.94
N ASP A 21 27.85 4.17 -26.93
CA ASP A 21 27.80 2.69 -26.85
C ASP A 21 28.30 2.14 -25.50
N PRO A 22 27.40 1.75 -24.57
CA PRO A 22 27.79 1.28 -23.25
C PRO A 22 28.59 -0.03 -23.31
N ALA A 23 28.35 -0.87 -24.31
CA ALA A 23 29.11 -2.10 -24.51
C ALA A 23 30.52 -1.80 -25.06
N GLY A 24 30.66 -0.81 -25.94
CA GLY A 24 31.93 -0.33 -26.47
C GLY A 24 32.78 0.35 -25.40
N LEU A 25 32.16 1.17 -24.56
CA LEU A 25 32.81 1.77 -23.40
C LEU A 25 33.24 0.70 -22.38
N LEU A 26 32.39 -0.29 -22.07
CA LEU A 26 32.73 -1.36 -21.14
C LEU A 26 33.84 -2.29 -21.68
N ARG A 27 33.80 -2.64 -22.98
CA ARG A 27 34.92 -3.32 -23.67
C ARG A 27 36.22 -2.51 -23.57
N THR A 28 36.15 -1.20 -23.77
CA THR A 28 37.32 -0.30 -23.67
C THR A 28 37.87 -0.21 -22.24
N LEU A 29 36.98 -0.17 -21.23
CA LEU A 29 37.34 -0.11 -19.82
C LEU A 29 37.99 -1.43 -19.35
N ASN A 30 37.39 -2.57 -19.70
CA ASN A 30 37.94 -3.89 -19.39
C ASN A 30 39.29 -4.13 -20.12
N ALA A 31 39.42 -3.76 -21.40
CA ALA A 31 40.69 -3.90 -22.11
C ALA A 31 41.81 -3.00 -21.54
N ALA A 32 41.45 -1.87 -20.92
CA ALA A 32 42.41 -1.05 -20.18
C ALA A 32 42.80 -1.70 -18.84
N GLU A 33 41.85 -2.31 -18.14
CA GLU A 33 42.07 -3.11 -16.92
C GLU A 33 42.99 -4.30 -17.18
N ASP A 34 42.71 -5.12 -18.19
CA ASP A 34 43.54 -6.25 -18.64
C ASP A 34 44.97 -5.81 -19.03
N ALA A 35 45.12 -4.60 -19.57
CA ALA A 35 46.41 -4.00 -19.92
C ALA A 35 47.14 -3.34 -18.72
N GLY A 36 46.63 -3.48 -17.49
CA GLY A 36 47.22 -2.89 -16.29
C GLY A 36 47.14 -1.36 -16.26
N ALA A 37 46.14 -0.74 -16.91
CA ALA A 37 45.92 0.70 -16.87
C ALA A 37 45.47 1.19 -15.48
N PHE A 38 44.87 0.35 -14.66
CA PHE A 38 44.47 0.69 -13.28
C PHE A 38 45.35 -0.03 -12.25
N PRO A 39 45.45 0.46 -11.00
CA PRO A 39 46.03 -0.31 -9.90
C PRO A 39 45.11 -1.46 -9.48
N ASP A 40 45.67 -2.39 -8.71
CA ASP A 40 44.98 -3.46 -8.01
C ASP A 40 45.12 -3.21 -6.48
N PRO A 41 44.03 -3.11 -5.69
CA PRO A 41 42.62 -3.16 -6.11
C PRO A 41 42.21 -1.95 -6.94
N LEU A 42 41.10 -2.10 -7.68
CA LEU A 42 40.59 -1.08 -8.60
C LEU A 42 40.17 0.21 -7.87
N PRO A 43 40.45 1.41 -8.44
CA PRO A 43 39.98 2.67 -7.87
C PRO A 43 38.43 2.75 -7.84
N PRO A 44 37.81 3.34 -6.80
CA PRO A 44 36.37 3.54 -6.72
C PRO A 44 35.74 4.20 -7.96
N ALA A 45 36.44 5.13 -8.60
CA ALA A 45 35.98 5.76 -9.84
C ALA A 45 35.87 4.77 -11.03
N VAL A 46 36.81 3.83 -11.17
CA VAL A 46 36.77 2.78 -12.20
C VAL A 46 35.62 1.82 -11.92
N LEU A 47 35.43 1.44 -10.67
CA LEU A 47 34.34 0.56 -10.22
C LEU A 47 32.96 1.20 -10.43
N ARG A 48 32.81 2.50 -10.12
CA ARG A 48 31.60 3.28 -10.47
C ARG A 48 31.36 3.30 -11.99
N ALA A 49 32.41 3.53 -12.80
CA ALA A 49 32.28 3.52 -14.26
C ALA A 49 31.83 2.15 -14.80
N LYS A 50 32.39 1.04 -14.29
CA LYS A 50 31.93 -0.33 -14.61
C LYS A 50 30.46 -0.52 -14.21
N ALA A 51 30.07 -0.07 -13.01
CA ALA A 51 28.69 -0.20 -12.52
C ALA A 51 27.67 0.59 -13.36
N VAL A 52 27.95 1.86 -13.71
CA VAL A 52 27.06 2.67 -14.56
C VAL A 52 26.88 2.05 -15.94
N LEU A 53 27.96 1.54 -16.54
CA LEU A 53 27.92 0.85 -17.84
C LEU A 53 27.14 -0.47 -17.77
N GLN A 54 27.37 -1.28 -16.74
CA GLN A 54 26.65 -2.55 -16.55
C GLN A 54 25.16 -2.34 -16.27
N ASN A 55 24.79 -1.33 -15.47
CA ASN A 55 23.37 -1.00 -15.24
C ASN A 55 22.66 -0.61 -16.55
N ARG A 56 23.31 0.20 -17.41
CA ARG A 56 22.79 0.54 -18.76
C ARG A 56 22.69 -0.65 -19.71
N LEU A 57 23.41 -1.74 -19.43
CA LEU A 57 23.36 -3.00 -20.20
C LEU A 57 22.40 -4.03 -19.58
N GLY A 58 21.57 -3.63 -18.60
CA GLY A 58 20.62 -4.54 -17.95
C GLY A 58 21.26 -5.55 -16.99
N LEU A 59 22.44 -5.23 -16.44
CA LEU A 59 23.21 -6.09 -15.53
C LEU A 59 23.33 -5.47 -14.11
N PRO A 60 22.23 -5.14 -13.42
CA PRO A 60 22.28 -4.40 -12.16
C PRO A 60 22.91 -5.18 -11.00
N GLU A 61 22.88 -6.53 -11.01
CA GLU A 61 23.59 -7.36 -10.03
C GLU A 61 25.10 -7.14 -10.09
N ASN A 62 25.68 -7.10 -11.29
CA ASN A 62 27.11 -6.87 -11.48
C ASN A 62 27.49 -5.43 -11.07
N ALA A 63 26.61 -4.47 -11.38
CA ALA A 63 26.79 -3.09 -10.97
C ALA A 63 26.79 -2.93 -9.43
N ILE A 64 25.86 -3.61 -8.74
CA ILE A 64 25.78 -3.65 -7.28
C ILE A 64 27.06 -4.27 -6.66
N LEU A 65 27.66 -5.28 -7.30
CA LEU A 65 28.92 -5.87 -6.85
C LEU A 65 30.09 -4.87 -6.95
N HIS A 66 30.26 -4.17 -8.07
CA HIS A 66 31.33 -3.18 -8.19
C HIS A 66 31.12 -1.94 -7.29
N LEU A 67 29.87 -1.53 -7.03
CA LEU A 67 29.62 -0.49 -6.02
C LEU A 67 29.89 -0.98 -4.58
N ALA A 68 29.70 -2.28 -4.29
CA ALA A 68 30.04 -2.87 -2.98
C ALA A 68 31.56 -2.97 -2.78
N GLU A 69 32.30 -3.22 -3.87
CA GLU A 69 33.75 -3.18 -3.94
C GLU A 69 34.27 -1.73 -3.75
N ALA A 70 33.74 -0.77 -4.50
CA ALA A 70 34.08 0.66 -4.38
C ALA A 70 33.89 1.15 -2.93
N ARG A 71 32.74 0.84 -2.34
CA ARG A 71 32.38 1.21 -0.95
C ARG A 71 33.31 0.63 0.12
N GLN A 72 34.05 -0.45 -0.16
CA GLN A 72 35.07 -0.97 0.76
C GLN A 72 36.38 -0.18 0.69
N HIS A 73 36.71 0.38 -0.48
CA HIS A 73 37.93 1.14 -0.72
C HIS A 73 37.78 2.65 -0.44
N GLU A 74 36.54 3.14 -0.23
CA GLU A 74 36.18 4.54 0.01
C GLU A 74 36.33 5.05 1.46
N ARG A 75 37.15 4.39 2.30
CA ARG A 75 37.43 4.94 3.64
C ARG A 75 38.16 6.28 3.50
N ASP A 76 37.55 7.32 4.04
CA ASP A 76 38.00 8.71 4.00
C ASP A 76 38.11 9.31 2.58
N ASP A 77 37.46 8.72 1.57
CA ASP A 77 37.33 9.29 0.22
C ASP A 77 36.31 10.45 0.21
N PRO A 78 36.70 11.70 -0.13
CA PRO A 78 35.78 12.83 -0.21
C PRO A 78 34.69 12.66 -1.28
N ASP A 79 34.86 11.73 -2.22
CA ASP A 79 33.94 11.39 -3.30
C ASP A 79 33.06 10.15 -3.02
N ALA A 80 33.12 9.57 -1.83
CA ALA A 80 32.30 8.39 -1.46
C ALA A 80 30.77 8.60 -1.58
N TRP A 81 30.32 9.86 -1.61
CA TRP A 81 28.94 10.22 -1.93
C TRP A 81 28.51 9.78 -3.34
N LYS A 82 29.44 9.71 -4.30
CA LYS A 82 29.18 9.27 -5.68
C LYS A 82 28.76 7.80 -5.73
N THR A 83 29.41 6.92 -4.97
CA THR A 83 29.03 5.49 -4.96
C THR A 83 27.64 5.28 -4.35
N SER A 84 27.30 6.03 -3.30
CA SER A 84 25.94 6.02 -2.73
C SER A 84 24.89 6.62 -3.67
N ARG A 85 25.25 7.62 -4.48
CA ARG A 85 24.42 8.19 -5.55
C ARG A 85 24.15 7.17 -6.68
N GLU A 86 25.17 6.44 -7.13
CA GLU A 86 24.97 5.38 -8.14
C GLU A 86 24.13 4.22 -7.56
N TYR A 87 24.34 3.84 -6.30
CA TYR A 87 23.48 2.88 -5.60
C TYR A 87 22.02 3.33 -5.60
N ALA A 88 21.75 4.58 -5.23
CA ALA A 88 20.41 5.13 -5.26
C ALA A 88 19.80 5.08 -6.66
N THR A 89 20.57 5.42 -7.69
CA THR A 89 20.14 5.38 -9.10
C THR A 89 19.77 3.96 -9.56
N ILE A 90 20.52 2.93 -9.13
CA ILE A 90 20.20 1.52 -9.43
C ILE A 90 18.95 1.07 -8.67
N HIS A 91 18.82 1.41 -7.38
CA HIS A 91 17.62 1.04 -6.60
C HIS A 91 16.36 1.72 -7.13
N ALA A 92 16.44 3.01 -7.48
CA ALA A 92 15.38 3.78 -8.12
C ALA A 92 14.89 3.12 -9.41
N TRP A 93 15.82 2.81 -10.33
CA TRP A 93 15.52 2.12 -11.60
C TRP A 93 14.90 0.71 -11.40
N ARG A 94 15.14 0.06 -10.26
CA ARG A 94 14.53 -1.23 -9.89
C ARG A 94 13.18 -1.10 -9.15
N GLY A 95 12.66 0.11 -8.97
CA GLY A 95 11.45 0.38 -8.18
C GLY A 95 11.63 0.26 -6.65
N ASP A 96 12.87 0.12 -6.18
CA ASP A 96 13.22 -0.05 -4.77
C ASP A 96 13.43 1.31 -4.09
N VAL A 97 12.34 2.10 -4.09
CA VAL A 97 12.32 3.53 -3.70
C VAL A 97 12.82 3.75 -2.27
N ASP A 98 12.56 2.83 -1.34
CA ASP A 98 13.03 2.96 0.06
C ASP A 98 14.55 2.79 0.18
N ARG A 99 15.16 1.86 -0.58
CA ARG A 99 16.63 1.78 -0.63
C ARG A 99 17.23 2.93 -1.43
N ALA A 100 16.57 3.42 -2.48
CA ALA A 100 17.00 4.60 -3.21
C ALA A 100 17.08 5.83 -2.28
N ASN A 101 16.01 6.09 -1.51
CA ASN A 101 15.99 7.15 -0.50
C ASN A 101 17.06 6.95 0.59
N THR A 102 17.24 5.73 1.09
CA THR A 102 18.26 5.42 2.09
C THR A 102 19.67 5.74 1.60
N GLU A 103 19.98 5.45 0.34
CA GLU A 103 21.30 5.69 -0.24
C GLU A 103 21.49 7.15 -0.72
N LEU A 104 20.42 7.87 -1.10
CA LEU A 104 20.47 9.33 -1.27
C LEU A 104 20.74 10.06 0.05
N ILE A 105 20.08 9.66 1.14
CA ILE A 105 20.35 10.22 2.48
C ILE A 105 21.81 9.97 2.87
N ARG A 106 22.34 8.77 2.61
CA ARG A 106 23.77 8.48 2.81
C ARG A 106 24.67 9.39 1.97
N ALA A 107 24.37 9.56 0.68
CA ALA A 107 25.13 10.43 -0.21
C ALA A 107 25.12 11.89 0.26
N MET A 108 23.97 12.41 0.70
CA MET A 108 23.83 13.78 1.23
C MET A 108 24.63 13.98 2.52
N VAL A 109 24.62 13.00 3.43
CA VAL A 109 25.46 13.03 4.63
C VAL A 109 26.95 13.00 4.26
N GLN A 110 27.37 12.08 3.37
CA GLN A 110 28.77 11.96 2.94
C GLN A 110 29.27 13.27 2.29
N ALA A 111 28.54 13.81 1.31
CA ALA A 111 28.88 15.06 0.63
C ALA A 111 29.00 16.24 1.60
N ARG A 112 28.09 16.31 2.59
CA ARG A 112 28.15 17.34 3.65
C ARG A 112 29.37 17.15 4.56
N THR A 113 29.73 15.91 4.91
CA THR A 113 30.93 15.63 5.74
C THR A 113 32.24 15.86 5.00
N SER A 114 32.31 15.66 3.68
CA SER A 114 33.50 15.99 2.88
C SER A 114 33.59 17.46 2.44
N GLY A 115 32.63 18.31 2.86
CA GLY A 115 32.58 19.73 2.50
C GLY A 115 32.25 20.00 1.03
N ASN A 116 31.76 19.00 0.31
CA ASN A 116 31.55 19.06 -1.14
C ASN A 116 30.23 19.76 -1.49
N ALA A 117 30.24 21.09 -1.44
CA ALA A 117 29.06 21.93 -1.69
C ALA A 117 28.46 21.77 -3.11
N SER A 118 29.27 21.45 -4.13
CA SER A 118 28.79 21.26 -5.51
C SER A 118 28.09 19.92 -5.74
N ALA A 119 28.22 18.96 -4.82
CA ALA A 119 27.44 17.72 -4.83
C ALA A 119 25.98 17.92 -4.39
N GLN A 120 25.70 18.90 -3.51
CA GLN A 120 24.36 19.10 -2.94
C GLN A 120 23.26 19.39 -4.00
N PRO A 121 23.47 20.26 -4.99
CA PRO A 121 22.49 20.48 -6.08
C PRO A 121 22.19 19.20 -6.89
N LEU A 122 23.20 18.37 -7.13
CA LEU A 122 23.04 17.13 -7.88
C LEU A 122 22.17 16.13 -7.11
N LEU A 123 22.46 15.95 -5.81
CA LEU A 123 21.70 15.05 -4.94
C LEU A 123 20.26 15.52 -4.71
N PHE A 124 20.00 16.83 -4.74
CA PHE A 124 18.62 17.34 -4.78
C PHE A 124 17.91 17.02 -6.11
N ALA A 125 18.59 17.09 -7.25
CA ALA A 125 17.99 16.71 -8.54
C ALA A 125 17.73 15.19 -8.64
N ASP A 126 18.55 14.35 -8.00
CA ASP A 126 18.30 12.91 -7.94
C ASP A 126 17.16 12.58 -6.96
N ALA A 127 17.09 13.26 -5.81
CA ALA A 127 15.96 13.16 -4.88
C ALA A 127 14.64 13.58 -5.54
N GLY A 128 14.64 14.66 -6.34
CA GLY A 128 13.47 15.08 -7.12
C GLY A 128 12.98 14.00 -8.08
N ARG A 129 13.89 13.21 -8.65
CA ARG A 129 13.54 12.07 -9.53
C ARG A 129 12.95 10.90 -8.75
N VAL A 130 13.53 10.54 -7.60
CA VAL A 130 12.98 9.49 -6.73
C VAL A 130 11.60 9.89 -6.18
N CYS A 131 11.36 11.18 -5.93
CA CYS A 131 10.02 11.70 -5.63
C CYS A 131 9.04 11.57 -6.81
N LEU A 132 9.44 11.92 -8.05
CA LEU A 132 8.64 11.67 -9.25
C LEU A 132 8.28 10.19 -9.42
N GLU A 133 9.24 9.29 -9.29
CA GLU A 133 9.05 7.84 -9.40
C GLU A 133 8.14 7.28 -8.31
N ARG A 134 8.11 7.90 -7.11
CA ARG A 134 7.16 7.60 -6.03
C ARG A 134 5.74 8.14 -6.27
N GLY A 135 5.54 8.98 -7.28
CA GLY A 135 4.28 9.71 -7.49
C GLY A 135 4.09 10.90 -6.54
N ASP A 136 5.19 11.51 -6.08
CA ASP A 136 5.25 12.68 -5.18
C ASP A 136 5.82 13.91 -5.92
N PRO A 137 5.08 14.48 -6.90
CA PRO A 137 5.57 15.59 -7.70
C PRO A 137 5.67 16.90 -6.92
N GLU A 138 4.93 17.07 -5.83
CA GLU A 138 5.03 18.25 -4.95
C GLU A 138 6.40 18.32 -4.26
N THR A 139 6.83 17.23 -3.60
CA THR A 139 8.18 17.16 -3.02
C THR A 139 9.24 17.18 -4.13
N GLY A 140 8.95 16.53 -5.26
CA GLY A 140 9.81 16.57 -6.45
C GLY A 140 10.10 18.00 -6.94
N ALA A 141 9.07 18.85 -7.05
CA ALA A 141 9.21 20.25 -7.46
C ALA A 141 10.13 21.03 -6.51
N LEU A 142 9.93 20.88 -5.19
CA LEU A 142 10.77 21.51 -4.18
C LEU A 142 12.23 21.06 -4.30
N CYS A 143 12.47 19.76 -4.51
CA CYS A 143 13.81 19.21 -4.72
C CYS A 143 14.47 19.76 -6.00
N PHE A 144 13.78 19.80 -7.14
CA PHE A 144 14.35 20.36 -8.37
C PHE A 144 14.55 21.88 -8.29
N SER A 145 13.63 22.63 -7.67
CA SER A 145 13.82 24.07 -7.44
C SER A 145 15.01 24.36 -6.54
N ALA A 146 15.23 23.56 -5.49
CA ALA A 146 16.40 23.68 -4.61
C ALA A 146 17.70 23.26 -5.32
N ALA A 147 17.64 22.27 -6.21
CA ALA A 147 18.75 21.89 -7.07
C ALA A 147 19.15 23.04 -7.99
N LEU A 148 18.23 23.54 -8.81
CA LEU A 148 18.46 24.59 -9.80
C LEU A 148 19.00 25.88 -9.16
N ALA A 149 18.43 26.31 -8.02
CA ALA A 149 18.87 27.51 -7.31
C ALA A 149 20.33 27.45 -6.81
N GLY A 150 20.89 26.25 -6.60
CA GLY A 150 22.28 26.04 -6.18
C GLY A 150 23.20 25.51 -7.27
N MET A 151 22.70 25.17 -8.47
CA MET A 151 23.47 24.35 -9.41
C MET A 151 24.58 25.14 -10.10
N GLN A 152 25.82 24.74 -9.83
CA GLN A 152 27.04 25.15 -10.55
C GLN A 152 27.63 23.98 -11.35
N ALA A 153 26.86 22.89 -11.53
CA ALA A 153 27.23 21.73 -12.32
C ALA A 153 27.10 22.00 -13.83
N GLY A 154 27.47 21.03 -14.67
CA GLY A 154 27.38 21.14 -16.12
C GLY A 154 25.98 21.51 -16.62
N GLU A 155 25.93 22.24 -17.74
CA GLU A 155 24.69 22.72 -18.38
C GLU A 155 23.69 21.57 -18.62
N ARG A 156 24.21 20.37 -18.88
CA ARG A 156 23.43 19.15 -19.07
C ARG A 156 22.68 18.69 -17.82
N GLU A 157 23.32 18.76 -16.66
CA GLU A 157 22.69 18.44 -15.36
C GLU A 157 21.65 19.50 -15.00
N GLN A 158 21.92 20.78 -15.32
CA GLN A 158 20.95 21.87 -15.17
C GLN A 158 19.71 21.63 -16.04
N VAL A 159 19.88 21.28 -17.32
CA VAL A 159 18.79 20.97 -18.24
C VAL A 159 17.99 19.74 -17.80
N ARG A 160 18.65 18.69 -17.28
CA ARG A 160 17.97 17.53 -16.70
C ARG A 160 17.15 17.88 -15.47
N ALA A 161 17.69 18.70 -14.57
CA ALA A 161 16.96 19.20 -13.40
C ALA A 161 15.79 20.11 -13.80
N ALA A 162 15.94 20.91 -14.87
CA ALA A 162 14.88 21.77 -15.40
C ALA A 162 13.74 20.96 -16.02
N ILE A 163 14.03 19.95 -16.83
CA ILE A 163 13.01 19.03 -17.38
C ILE A 163 12.25 18.34 -16.24
N GLY A 164 12.96 17.82 -15.22
CA GLY A 164 12.33 17.24 -14.03
C GLY A 164 11.46 18.24 -13.24
N HIS A 165 11.90 19.49 -13.12
CA HIS A 165 11.12 20.56 -12.48
C HIS A 165 9.82 20.83 -13.25
N ILE A 166 9.90 20.96 -14.58
CA ILE A 166 8.73 21.20 -15.44
C ILE A 166 7.77 20.01 -15.37
N GLN A 167 8.29 18.77 -15.34
CA GLN A 167 7.48 17.56 -15.14
C GLN A 167 6.70 17.59 -13.83
N CYS A 168 7.34 17.93 -12.71
CA CYS A 168 6.65 18.10 -11.44
C CYS A 168 5.54 19.19 -11.52
N LEU A 169 5.86 20.35 -12.11
CA LEU A 169 4.94 21.49 -12.23
C LEU A 169 3.73 21.15 -13.13
N ASN A 170 3.95 20.46 -14.24
CA ASN A 170 2.91 19.92 -15.12
C ASN A 170 2.03 18.89 -14.37
N LEU A 171 2.61 18.01 -13.55
CA LEU A 171 1.88 16.98 -12.81
C LEU A 171 1.01 17.51 -11.66
N ILE A 172 1.43 18.59 -10.98
CA ILE A 172 0.62 19.28 -9.95
C ILE A 172 -0.36 20.32 -10.53
N GLY A 173 -0.27 20.61 -11.83
CA GLY A 173 -1.15 21.56 -12.52
C GLY A 173 -0.74 23.04 -12.43
N ASP A 174 0.47 23.37 -11.98
CA ASP A 174 0.99 24.75 -12.05
C ASP A 174 1.52 25.06 -13.47
N ALA A 175 0.59 25.17 -14.43
CA ALA A 175 0.89 25.51 -15.81
C ALA A 175 1.61 26.87 -15.97
N ALA A 176 1.44 27.79 -14.99
CA ALA A 176 2.12 29.07 -14.96
C ALA A 176 3.57 28.95 -14.46
N GLY A 177 3.83 28.10 -13.46
CA GLY A 177 5.17 27.72 -13.03
C GLY A 177 5.92 26.95 -14.09
N ALA A 178 5.29 25.95 -14.71
CA ALA A 178 5.85 25.20 -15.82
C ALA A 178 6.26 26.13 -16.97
N GLY A 179 5.42 27.11 -17.34
CA GLY A 179 5.74 28.13 -18.34
C GLY A 179 7.01 28.94 -17.99
N ARG A 180 7.11 29.47 -16.76
CA ARG A 180 8.31 30.21 -16.29
C ARG A 180 9.56 29.33 -16.29
N ALA A 181 9.44 28.06 -15.91
CA ALA A 181 10.56 27.11 -15.90
C ALA A 181 11.02 26.74 -17.32
N ILE A 182 10.09 26.63 -18.27
CA ILE A 182 10.39 26.49 -19.71
C ILE A 182 11.15 27.71 -20.23
N GLU A 183 10.66 28.93 -19.96
CA GLU A 183 11.33 30.17 -20.41
C GLU A 183 12.78 30.27 -19.90
N GLN A 184 13.01 29.90 -18.63
CA GLN A 184 14.34 29.86 -18.03
C GLN A 184 15.25 28.79 -18.65
N ALA A 185 14.71 27.60 -18.92
CA ALA A 185 15.48 26.47 -19.45
C ALA A 185 15.80 26.60 -20.95
N ALA A 186 14.93 27.24 -21.73
CA ALA A 186 15.01 27.29 -23.20
C ALA A 186 16.34 27.84 -23.73
N ALA A 187 16.93 28.82 -23.04
CA ALA A 187 18.23 29.41 -23.38
C ALA A 187 19.39 28.41 -23.35
N HIS A 188 19.31 27.38 -22.50
CA HIS A 188 20.35 26.35 -22.33
C HIS A 188 20.07 25.11 -23.20
N VAL A 189 18.80 24.65 -23.24
CA VAL A 189 18.41 23.41 -23.94
C VAL A 189 18.82 23.41 -25.43
N GLY A 190 18.73 24.56 -26.10
CA GLY A 190 18.96 24.67 -27.55
C GLY A 190 20.34 24.20 -28.04
N ALA A 191 21.37 24.19 -27.19
CA ALA A 191 22.74 23.80 -27.56
C ALA A 191 23.04 22.29 -27.44
N HIS A 192 22.16 21.50 -26.82
CA HIS A 192 22.51 20.16 -26.37
C HIS A 192 22.07 19.00 -27.29
N ASN A 193 22.52 17.80 -26.92
CA ASN A 193 22.17 16.51 -27.54
C ASN A 193 20.66 16.40 -27.83
N ALA A 194 20.30 15.88 -29.01
CA ALA A 194 18.92 15.79 -29.51
C ALA A 194 17.94 15.20 -28.48
N ARG A 195 18.36 14.20 -27.69
CA ARG A 195 17.49 13.56 -26.69
C ARG A 195 16.99 14.50 -25.58
N LEU A 196 17.78 15.52 -25.20
CA LEU A 196 17.36 16.51 -24.21
C LEU A 196 16.48 17.61 -24.83
N ARG A 197 16.76 18.02 -26.08
CA ARG A 197 15.88 18.92 -26.84
C ARG A 197 14.50 18.28 -27.08
N TYR A 198 14.49 16.99 -27.39
CA TYR A 198 13.29 16.17 -27.53
C TYR A 198 12.46 16.13 -26.24
N LEU A 199 13.04 15.69 -25.12
CA LEU A 199 12.34 15.62 -23.82
C LEU A 199 11.78 16.98 -23.37
N PHE A 200 12.52 18.06 -23.64
CA PHE A 200 12.05 19.41 -23.34
C PHE A 200 10.86 19.85 -24.21
N ALA A 201 10.86 19.50 -25.51
CA ALA A 201 9.74 19.80 -26.41
C ALA A 201 8.47 19.02 -26.01
N LEU A 202 8.58 17.79 -25.51
CA LEU A 202 7.46 17.05 -24.93
C LEU A 202 6.84 17.76 -23.71
N GLU A 203 7.67 18.31 -22.81
CA GLU A 203 7.18 19.07 -21.66
C GLU A 203 6.60 20.44 -22.03
N GLN A 204 7.07 21.05 -23.13
CA GLN A 204 6.41 22.20 -23.74
C GLN A 204 5.01 21.83 -24.25
N ALA A 205 4.85 20.71 -24.96
CA ALA A 205 3.54 20.27 -25.44
C ALA A 205 2.55 20.05 -24.28
N ARG A 206 2.99 19.40 -23.20
CA ARG A 206 2.21 19.25 -21.95
C ARG A 206 1.79 20.59 -21.35
N GLN A 207 2.74 21.51 -21.17
CA GLN A 207 2.46 22.83 -20.59
C GLN A 207 1.51 23.67 -21.46
N ARG A 208 1.65 23.59 -22.79
CA ARG A 208 0.81 24.31 -23.76
C ARG A 208 -0.62 23.79 -23.76
N SER A 209 -0.81 22.48 -23.75
CA SER A 209 -2.14 21.86 -23.61
C SER A 209 -2.80 22.22 -22.26
N ALA A 210 -2.04 22.17 -21.15
CA ALA A 210 -2.53 22.60 -19.83
C ALA A 210 -2.88 24.11 -19.77
N ALA A 211 -2.30 24.94 -20.66
CA ALA A 211 -2.63 26.35 -20.81
C ALA A 211 -3.75 26.63 -21.85
N GLY A 212 -4.27 25.61 -22.55
CA GLY A 212 -5.26 25.75 -23.62
C GLY A 212 -4.70 26.26 -24.96
N ASP A 213 -3.38 26.30 -25.12
CA ASP A 213 -2.69 26.74 -26.34
C ASP A 213 -2.50 25.54 -27.30
N VAL A 214 -3.57 25.20 -28.04
CA VAL A 214 -3.59 24.05 -28.95
C VAL A 214 -2.53 24.19 -30.05
N ALA A 215 -2.45 25.34 -30.72
CA ALA A 215 -1.48 25.57 -31.80
C ALA A 215 -0.03 25.57 -31.29
N GLY A 216 0.23 26.10 -30.09
CA GLY A 216 1.53 25.99 -29.43
C GLY A 216 1.87 24.57 -28.94
N CYS A 217 0.86 23.74 -28.67
CA CYS A 217 1.02 22.32 -28.35
C CYS A 217 1.39 21.51 -29.59
N GLU A 218 0.66 21.67 -30.69
CA GLU A 218 0.94 21.05 -31.99
C GLU A 218 2.35 21.39 -32.48
N ALA A 219 2.73 22.67 -32.46
CA ALA A 219 4.08 23.11 -32.85
C ALA A 219 5.21 22.54 -31.96
N ALA A 220 4.92 22.26 -30.68
CA ALA A 220 5.88 21.62 -29.77
C ALA A 220 5.98 20.10 -30.03
N LEU A 221 4.88 19.44 -30.40
CA LEU A 221 4.88 18.05 -30.86
C LEU A 221 5.66 17.90 -32.17
N ASP A 222 5.41 18.75 -33.18
CA ASP A 222 6.17 18.75 -34.44
C ASP A 222 7.68 18.93 -34.20
N ALA A 223 8.05 19.86 -33.31
CA ALA A 223 9.44 20.08 -32.93
C ALA A 223 10.09 18.88 -32.19
N ALA A 224 9.30 18.11 -31.43
CA ALA A 224 9.75 16.84 -30.86
C ALA A 224 9.85 15.73 -31.93
N GLY A 225 8.87 15.61 -32.82
CA GLY A 225 8.84 14.62 -33.90
C GLY A 225 10.04 14.76 -34.84
N ALA A 226 10.43 15.99 -35.17
CA ALA A 226 11.64 16.31 -35.95
C ALA A 226 12.98 15.94 -35.26
N LEU A 227 12.96 15.50 -34.00
CA LEU A 227 14.12 15.04 -33.23
C LEU A 227 14.11 13.54 -32.92
N LEU A 228 13.13 12.79 -33.45
CA LEU A 228 13.03 11.34 -33.25
C LEU A 228 14.19 10.57 -33.93
N PRO A 229 14.60 9.42 -33.38
CA PRO A 229 15.54 8.52 -34.04
C PRO A 229 14.98 7.98 -35.35
N GLY A 230 15.82 7.83 -36.37
CA GLY A 230 15.43 7.21 -37.65
C GLY A 230 15.18 5.69 -37.59
N ASP A 231 15.34 5.08 -36.42
CA ASP A 231 14.95 3.70 -36.10
C ASP A 231 13.55 3.72 -35.46
N PRO A 232 12.50 3.17 -36.11
CA PRO A 232 11.15 3.12 -35.57
C PRO A 232 10.99 2.27 -34.30
N SER A 233 11.94 1.38 -34.01
CA SER A 233 11.93 0.55 -32.80
C SER A 233 12.49 1.26 -31.55
N ALA A 234 13.03 2.48 -31.72
CA ALA A 234 13.56 3.26 -30.61
C ALA A 234 12.44 3.74 -29.67
N TRP A 235 12.66 3.61 -28.36
CA TRP A 235 11.68 3.92 -27.30
C TRP A 235 11.12 5.35 -27.37
N GLU A 236 11.91 6.28 -27.93
CA GLU A 236 11.50 7.66 -28.20
C GLU A 236 10.18 7.74 -29.00
N HIS A 237 9.90 6.83 -29.94
CA HIS A 237 8.63 6.80 -30.69
C HIS A 237 7.42 6.46 -29.80
N VAL A 238 7.58 5.49 -28.90
CA VAL A 238 6.55 5.13 -27.91
C VAL A 238 6.31 6.30 -26.94
N GLU A 239 7.38 6.95 -26.49
CA GLU A 239 7.30 8.15 -25.66
C GLU A 239 6.65 9.34 -26.39
N HIS A 240 6.82 9.44 -27.72
CA HIS A 240 6.19 10.46 -28.54
C HIS A 240 4.66 10.29 -28.58
N ALA A 241 4.21 9.08 -28.95
CA ALA A 241 2.79 8.73 -29.00
C ALA A 241 2.14 8.91 -27.61
N LEU A 242 2.81 8.45 -26.54
CA LEU A 242 2.37 8.64 -25.15
C LEU A 242 2.05 10.11 -24.82
N VAL A 243 2.89 11.05 -25.25
CA VAL A 243 2.63 12.49 -25.02
C VAL A 243 1.59 13.03 -26.01
N ARG A 244 1.70 12.71 -27.30
CA ARG A 244 0.75 13.14 -28.35
C ARG A 244 -0.69 12.87 -27.92
N PHE A 245 -0.99 11.64 -27.53
CA PHE A 245 -2.33 11.23 -27.09
C PHE A 245 -2.69 11.66 -25.65
N GLU A 246 -1.72 12.03 -24.81
CA GLU A 246 -2.01 12.70 -23.52
C GLU A 246 -2.49 14.14 -23.73
N VAL A 247 -1.94 14.87 -24.72
CA VAL A 247 -2.14 16.33 -24.87
C VAL A 247 -3.16 16.74 -25.93
N THR A 248 -3.42 15.92 -26.96
CA THR A 248 -4.33 16.23 -28.08
C THR A 248 -5.79 15.81 -27.86
N GLN A 249 -6.23 15.67 -26.61
CA GLN A 249 -7.60 15.29 -26.17
C GLN A 249 -8.74 16.25 -26.61
N ALA A 250 -8.48 17.15 -27.56
CA ALA A 250 -9.41 18.14 -28.12
C ALA A 250 -9.22 18.35 -29.65
N VAL A 251 -8.34 17.58 -30.30
CA VAL A 251 -8.10 17.62 -31.76
C VAL A 251 -8.61 16.30 -32.33
N GLY A 252 -9.64 16.36 -33.17
CA GLY A 252 -10.40 15.18 -33.59
C GLY A 252 -9.53 14.13 -34.27
N HIS A 253 -9.55 12.90 -33.74
CA HIS A 253 -8.67 11.81 -34.15
C HIS A 253 -9.15 11.09 -35.42
N ASP A 254 -8.24 10.42 -36.13
CA ASP A 254 -8.52 9.75 -37.40
C ASP A 254 -8.31 8.22 -37.37
N ALA A 255 -8.47 7.57 -38.53
CA ALA A 255 -8.34 6.11 -38.65
C ALA A 255 -6.89 5.59 -38.58
N ALA A 256 -5.88 6.45 -38.79
CA ALA A 256 -4.47 6.10 -38.66
C ALA A 256 -4.02 6.10 -37.19
N ASP A 257 -4.54 7.02 -36.37
CA ASP A 257 -4.30 7.04 -34.91
C ASP A 257 -4.67 5.71 -34.23
N ILE A 258 -5.74 5.05 -34.69
CA ILE A 258 -6.17 3.72 -34.20
C ILE A 258 -5.12 2.64 -34.52
N GLY A 259 -4.39 2.77 -35.62
CA GLY A 259 -3.30 1.86 -36.00
C GLY A 259 -2.07 2.07 -35.10
N GLU A 260 -1.58 3.31 -35.03
CA GLU A 260 -0.41 3.68 -34.22
C GLU A 260 -0.61 3.33 -32.74
N LEU A 261 -1.77 3.64 -32.16
CA LEU A 261 -2.09 3.27 -30.78
C LEU A 261 -2.07 1.75 -30.55
N ARG A 262 -2.46 0.93 -31.53
CA ARG A 262 -2.42 -0.53 -31.41
C ARG A 262 -1.00 -1.07 -31.47
N GLU A 263 -0.14 -0.52 -32.32
CA GLU A 263 1.28 -0.88 -32.38
C GLU A 263 2.01 -0.46 -31.09
N VAL A 264 1.74 0.76 -30.59
CA VAL A 264 2.28 1.26 -29.32
C VAL A 264 1.80 0.43 -28.12
N ILE A 265 0.50 0.09 -28.04
CA ILE A 265 -0.02 -0.77 -26.96
C ILE A 265 0.59 -2.17 -27.03
N ALA A 266 0.70 -2.77 -28.21
CA ALA A 266 1.35 -4.09 -28.36
C ALA A 266 2.82 -4.05 -27.88
N ARG A 267 3.54 -2.96 -28.16
CA ARG A 267 4.91 -2.78 -27.66
C ARG A 267 4.98 -2.60 -26.14
N LEU A 268 4.01 -1.88 -25.55
CA LEU A 268 3.89 -1.72 -24.10
C LEU A 268 3.50 -3.03 -23.39
N GLU A 269 2.73 -3.90 -24.05
CA GLU A 269 2.47 -5.28 -23.61
C GLU A 269 3.77 -6.12 -23.64
N GLU A 270 4.55 -6.09 -24.73
CA GLU A 270 5.85 -6.78 -24.83
C GLU A 270 6.84 -6.37 -23.74
N ASP A 271 7.01 -5.05 -23.55
CA ASP A 271 7.94 -4.48 -22.55
C ASP A 271 7.36 -4.47 -21.11
N GLN A 272 6.13 -4.96 -20.91
CA GLN A 272 5.42 -5.08 -19.61
C GLN A 272 5.21 -3.74 -18.87
N LEU A 273 5.06 -2.64 -19.61
CA LEU A 273 4.98 -1.27 -19.07
C LEU A 273 3.53 -0.86 -18.75
N TYR A 274 2.94 -1.56 -17.79
CA TYR A 274 1.50 -1.59 -17.52
C TYR A 274 0.81 -0.23 -17.22
N ILE A 275 1.52 0.76 -16.67
CA ILE A 275 0.93 2.09 -16.39
C ILE A 275 0.75 2.86 -17.71
N GLN A 276 1.78 2.86 -18.54
CA GLN A 276 1.80 3.44 -19.88
C GLN A 276 0.79 2.71 -20.78
N GLU A 277 0.74 1.38 -20.72
CA GLU A 277 -0.25 0.55 -21.42
C GLU A 277 -1.69 0.96 -21.05
N ALA A 278 -1.99 1.09 -19.75
CA ALA A 278 -3.32 1.51 -19.30
C ALA A 278 -3.69 2.91 -19.79
N LEU A 279 -2.74 3.87 -19.81
CA LEU A 279 -2.98 5.22 -20.34
C LEU A 279 -3.24 5.21 -21.86
N MET A 280 -2.47 4.43 -22.64
CA MET A 280 -2.67 4.33 -24.09
C MET A 280 -3.96 3.59 -24.47
N ARG A 281 -4.39 2.59 -23.69
CA ARG A 281 -5.71 1.97 -23.86
C ARG A 281 -6.87 2.96 -23.62
N LEU A 282 -6.70 3.96 -22.74
CA LEU A 282 -7.69 5.03 -22.56
C LEU A 282 -7.69 6.04 -23.70
N ALA A 283 -6.52 6.38 -24.26
CA ALA A 283 -6.46 7.16 -25.49
C ALA A 283 -7.18 6.41 -26.64
N LEU A 284 -6.86 5.13 -26.85
CA LEU A 284 -7.51 4.30 -27.85
C LEU A 284 -9.02 4.16 -27.62
N ALA A 285 -9.48 4.08 -26.38
CA ALA A 285 -10.90 4.10 -26.06
C ALA A 285 -11.58 5.43 -26.48
N ASN A 286 -10.92 6.58 -26.26
CA ASN A 286 -11.44 7.88 -26.72
C ASN A 286 -11.48 7.97 -28.25
N VAL A 287 -10.42 7.59 -28.96
CA VAL A 287 -10.41 7.57 -30.44
C VAL A 287 -11.49 6.63 -31.00
N LEU A 288 -11.66 5.44 -30.41
CA LEU A 288 -12.70 4.49 -30.82
C LEU A 288 -14.12 5.02 -30.52
N LYS A 289 -14.31 5.81 -29.47
CA LYS A 289 -15.58 6.50 -29.16
C LYS A 289 -15.90 7.58 -30.20
N GLU A 290 -14.92 8.40 -30.57
CA GLU A 290 -15.06 9.43 -31.62
C GLU A 290 -15.35 8.82 -33.01
N ALA A 291 -14.84 7.62 -33.27
CA ALA A 291 -15.10 6.85 -34.49
C ALA A 291 -16.39 5.99 -34.45
N ASP A 292 -17.34 6.24 -33.54
CA ASP A 292 -18.58 5.49 -33.30
C ASP A 292 -18.40 3.97 -32.99
N ARG A 293 -17.18 3.53 -32.63
CA ARG A 293 -16.82 2.11 -32.37
C ARG A 293 -16.96 1.75 -30.88
N PHE A 294 -18.08 2.14 -30.28
CA PHE A 294 -18.36 2.02 -28.83
C PHE A 294 -18.03 0.65 -28.23
N GLY A 295 -18.33 -0.45 -28.92
CA GLY A 295 -18.03 -1.81 -28.42
C GLY A 295 -16.52 -2.10 -28.26
N GLU A 296 -15.68 -1.57 -29.14
CA GLU A 296 -14.22 -1.66 -28.99
C GLU A 296 -13.70 -0.64 -27.97
N ALA A 297 -14.30 0.56 -27.90
CA ALA A 297 -13.96 1.58 -26.92
C ALA A 297 -14.17 1.09 -25.47
N ILE A 298 -15.32 0.47 -25.17
CA ILE A 298 -15.61 -0.18 -23.89
C ILE A 298 -14.58 -1.27 -23.59
N ALA A 299 -14.23 -2.10 -24.59
CA ALA A 299 -13.29 -3.20 -24.40
C ALA A 299 -11.89 -2.73 -23.98
N GLU A 300 -11.34 -1.67 -24.62
CA GLU A 300 -10.04 -1.11 -24.24
C GLU A 300 -10.10 -0.37 -22.90
N ALA A 301 -11.15 0.43 -22.64
CA ALA A 301 -11.32 1.10 -21.35
C ALA A 301 -11.49 0.11 -20.18
N ALA A 302 -12.18 -1.01 -20.40
CA ALA A 302 -12.30 -2.09 -19.42
C ALA A 302 -10.98 -2.86 -19.22
N ARG A 303 -10.11 -2.98 -20.23
CA ARG A 303 -8.74 -3.50 -20.06
C ARG A 303 -7.88 -2.51 -19.27
N ALA A 304 -7.92 -1.22 -19.62
CA ALA A 304 -7.21 -0.16 -18.92
C ALA A 304 -7.60 -0.11 -17.43
N LEU A 305 -8.90 -0.22 -17.11
CA LEU A 305 -9.38 -0.31 -15.74
C LEU A 305 -8.79 -1.52 -15.01
N ARG A 306 -8.86 -2.72 -15.61
CA ARG A 306 -8.31 -3.95 -15.00
C ARG A 306 -6.80 -3.87 -14.75
N LEU A 307 -6.04 -3.22 -15.63
CA LEU A 307 -4.62 -2.94 -15.36
C LEU A 307 -4.43 -1.91 -14.25
N ALA A 308 -5.09 -0.75 -14.35
CA ALA A 308 -4.97 0.32 -13.37
C ALA A 308 -5.31 -0.16 -11.95
N VAL A 309 -6.32 -1.02 -11.80
CA VAL A 309 -6.70 -1.63 -10.52
C VAL A 309 -5.68 -2.68 -10.06
N ARG A 310 -5.16 -3.55 -10.96
CA ARG A 310 -4.07 -4.49 -10.62
C ARG A 310 -2.82 -3.79 -10.07
N LEU A 311 -2.55 -2.57 -10.56
CA LEU A 311 -1.42 -1.73 -10.17
C LEU A 311 -1.73 -0.78 -8.98
N ALA A 312 -2.94 -0.83 -8.42
CA ALA A 312 -3.46 0.12 -7.43
C ALA A 312 -3.33 1.61 -7.82
N ASN A 313 -3.26 1.93 -9.12
CA ASN A 313 -2.97 3.28 -9.62
C ASN A 313 -4.24 4.14 -9.66
N GLN A 314 -4.57 4.78 -8.54
CA GLN A 314 -5.79 5.59 -8.33
C GLN A 314 -6.07 6.60 -9.47
N ARG A 315 -5.04 7.29 -9.99
CA ARG A 315 -5.19 8.26 -11.09
C ARG A 315 -5.68 7.59 -12.38
N CYS A 316 -5.15 6.41 -12.69
CA CYS A 316 -5.58 5.62 -13.86
C CYS A 316 -6.94 4.95 -13.63
N ILE A 317 -7.24 4.48 -12.40
CA ILE A 317 -8.55 3.91 -12.04
C ILE A 317 -9.65 4.97 -12.22
N TYR A 318 -9.44 6.19 -11.73
CA TYR A 318 -10.38 7.30 -11.91
C TYR A 318 -10.58 7.66 -13.39
N LYS A 319 -9.48 7.82 -14.15
CA LYS A 319 -9.57 8.09 -15.60
C LYS A 319 -10.35 6.98 -16.34
N ALA A 320 -10.04 5.70 -16.06
CA ALA A 320 -10.67 4.58 -16.74
C ALA A 320 -12.16 4.41 -16.39
N ARG A 321 -12.53 4.60 -15.11
CA ARG A 321 -13.92 4.61 -14.68
C ARG A 321 -14.70 5.77 -15.31
N THR A 322 -14.10 6.95 -15.38
CA THR A 322 -14.72 8.12 -16.02
C THR A 322 -14.94 7.87 -17.51
N ALA A 323 -13.96 7.30 -18.21
CA ALA A 323 -14.09 6.94 -19.63
C ALA A 323 -15.21 5.92 -19.87
N LEU A 324 -15.33 4.86 -19.05
CA LEU A 324 -16.43 3.87 -19.20
C LEU A 324 -17.82 4.51 -19.02
N ILE A 325 -17.97 5.43 -18.07
CA ILE A 325 -19.22 6.17 -17.84
C ILE A 325 -19.52 7.13 -19.00
N ASP A 326 -18.51 7.79 -19.55
CA ASP A 326 -18.63 8.69 -20.71
C ASP A 326 -18.98 7.95 -22.01
N ILE A 327 -18.42 6.75 -22.21
CA ILE A 327 -18.67 5.92 -23.40
C ILE A 327 -20.05 5.23 -23.36
N ALA A 328 -20.50 4.76 -22.19
CA ALA A 328 -21.66 3.85 -22.10
C ALA A 328 -22.50 3.96 -20.81
N GLY A 329 -22.29 4.99 -19.98
CA GLY A 329 -23.00 5.15 -18.69
C GLY A 329 -22.71 4.01 -17.71
N ASP A 330 -23.65 3.75 -16.80
CA ASP A 330 -23.53 2.68 -15.80
C ASP A 330 -23.42 1.29 -16.46
N ALA A 331 -24.08 1.08 -17.61
CA ALA A 331 -23.97 -0.15 -18.40
C ALA A 331 -22.54 -0.39 -18.94
N GLY A 332 -21.71 0.65 -19.06
CA GLY A 332 -20.29 0.52 -19.37
C GLY A 332 -19.48 -0.18 -18.27
N LEU A 333 -19.89 -0.03 -16.99
CA LEU A 333 -19.30 -0.77 -15.87
C LEU A 333 -19.78 -2.23 -15.84
N GLU A 334 -21.04 -2.48 -16.17
CA GLU A 334 -21.58 -3.85 -16.28
C GLU A 334 -20.93 -4.63 -17.44
N ALA A 335 -20.68 -3.96 -18.57
CA ALA A 335 -19.97 -4.51 -19.72
C ALA A 335 -18.46 -4.77 -19.46
N ALA A 336 -17.89 -4.21 -18.40
CA ALA A 336 -16.54 -4.51 -17.91
C ALA A 336 -16.49 -5.74 -16.98
N GLY A 337 -17.45 -6.65 -17.12
CA GLY A 337 -17.74 -7.79 -16.25
C GLY A 337 -16.60 -8.76 -15.95
N ASP A 338 -16.88 -9.66 -15.01
CA ASP A 338 -15.94 -10.55 -14.31
C ASP A 338 -14.86 -9.83 -13.49
N LEU A 339 -15.32 -8.83 -12.72
CA LEU A 339 -14.64 -8.31 -11.53
C LEU A 339 -14.81 -9.25 -10.29
N GLU A 340 -15.11 -10.53 -10.48
CA GLU A 340 -15.26 -11.51 -9.36
C GLU A 340 -14.02 -11.61 -8.46
N ASN A 341 -12.85 -11.20 -8.95
CA ASN A 341 -11.60 -11.16 -8.19
C ASN A 341 -11.25 -9.77 -7.61
N LEU A 342 -12.15 -8.77 -7.69
CA LEU A 342 -11.87 -7.38 -7.25
C LEU A 342 -13.01 -6.66 -6.48
N PRO A 343 -13.34 -7.12 -5.27
CA PRO A 343 -14.03 -6.35 -4.20
C PRO A 343 -12.99 -5.61 -3.31
N LEU A 344 -13.21 -4.53 -2.53
CA LEU A 344 -14.33 -3.60 -2.30
C LEU A 344 -13.75 -2.18 -2.05
N SER A 345 -14.34 -1.13 -2.63
CA SER A 345 -13.90 0.28 -2.52
C SER A 345 -12.48 0.59 -3.05
N ALA A 346 -12.22 1.84 -3.41
CA ALA A 346 -10.90 2.29 -3.86
C ALA A 346 -9.85 2.37 -2.74
N ARG A 347 -10.26 2.29 -1.46
CA ARG A 347 -9.40 2.47 -0.29
C ARG A 347 -8.94 1.16 0.35
N TYR A 348 -9.73 0.10 0.27
CA TYR A 348 -9.58 -1.07 1.13
C TYR A 348 -9.40 -2.37 0.33
N VAL A 349 -8.17 -2.65 -0.09
CA VAL A 349 -7.84 -3.75 -1.00
C VAL A 349 -7.63 -5.06 -0.24
N PRO A 350 -8.47 -6.11 -0.44
CA PRO A 350 -8.28 -7.41 0.18
C PRO A 350 -6.99 -8.10 -0.32
N ALA A 351 -6.27 -8.72 0.60
CA ALA A 351 -5.01 -9.43 0.34
C ALA A 351 -5.15 -10.95 0.54
N SER A 352 -5.95 -11.40 1.50
CA SER A 352 -6.25 -12.83 1.70
C SER A 352 -7.52 -13.03 2.52
N GLN A 353 -8.23 -14.15 2.34
CA GLN A 353 -9.30 -14.54 3.25
C GLN A 353 -8.71 -14.98 4.60
N LEU A 354 -9.34 -14.58 5.70
CA LEU A 354 -9.00 -14.98 7.08
C LEU A 354 -9.97 -16.03 7.62
N GLY A 355 -11.25 -15.95 7.27
CA GLY A 355 -12.27 -16.89 7.73
C GLY A 355 -13.63 -16.67 7.07
N GLN A 356 -14.60 -17.52 7.39
CA GLN A 356 -15.98 -17.41 6.93
C GLN A 356 -16.93 -17.86 8.05
N GLY A 357 -17.86 -16.99 8.44
CA GLY A 357 -18.81 -17.21 9.52
C GLY A 357 -20.26 -17.08 9.05
N GLY A 358 -21.22 -17.42 9.93
CA GLY A 358 -22.65 -17.44 9.59
C GLY A 358 -23.26 -16.09 9.17
N TYR A 359 -22.56 -14.98 9.37
CA TYR A 359 -22.98 -13.63 8.97
C TYR A 359 -22.22 -13.07 7.77
N GLY A 360 -21.08 -13.66 7.36
CA GLY A 360 -20.21 -13.06 6.35
C GLY A 360 -18.82 -13.68 6.23
N THR A 361 -18.04 -13.18 5.27
CA THR A 361 -16.65 -13.60 5.02
C THR A 361 -15.67 -12.54 5.50
N VAL A 362 -14.59 -12.95 6.15
CA VAL A 362 -13.58 -12.04 6.71
C VAL A 362 -12.28 -12.13 5.90
N TYR A 363 -11.71 -10.98 5.54
CA TYR A 363 -10.48 -10.83 4.77
C TYR A 363 -9.46 -9.97 5.52
N ARG A 364 -8.18 -10.28 5.34
CA ARG A 364 -7.07 -9.35 5.54
C ARG A 364 -7.08 -8.39 4.35
N ALA A 365 -6.91 -7.11 4.60
CA ALA A 365 -6.82 -6.08 3.58
C ALA A 365 -5.77 -5.02 3.92
N ILE A 366 -5.50 -4.13 2.97
CA ILE A 366 -4.65 -2.96 3.12
C ILE A 366 -5.51 -1.71 2.95
N ASP A 367 -5.43 -0.79 3.91
CA ASP A 367 -5.90 0.59 3.77
C ASP A 367 -4.89 1.36 2.91
N THR A 368 -5.24 1.70 1.68
CA THR A 368 -4.33 2.36 0.73
C THR A 368 -4.13 3.85 1.02
N GLU A 369 -4.92 4.47 1.92
CA GLU A 369 -4.64 5.83 2.39
C GLU A 369 -3.59 5.85 3.51
N THR A 370 -3.52 4.80 4.34
CA THR A 370 -2.64 4.76 5.53
C THR A 370 -1.50 3.74 5.44
N GLY A 371 -1.52 2.86 4.44
CA GLY A 371 -0.61 1.73 4.30
C GLY A 371 -0.80 0.63 5.35
N THR A 372 -1.80 0.74 6.23
CA THR A 372 -2.00 -0.19 7.35
C THR A 372 -2.76 -1.45 6.94
N GLN A 373 -2.46 -2.58 7.59
CA GLN A 373 -3.25 -3.80 7.39
C GLN A 373 -4.48 -3.79 8.32
N VAL A 374 -5.65 -4.06 7.74
CA VAL A 374 -6.95 -4.10 8.43
C VAL A 374 -7.64 -5.45 8.19
N ALA A 375 -8.67 -5.75 8.98
CA ALA A 375 -9.59 -6.84 8.70
C ALA A 375 -10.92 -6.28 8.15
N ILE A 376 -11.44 -6.88 7.09
CA ILE A 376 -12.72 -6.54 6.47
C ILE A 376 -13.69 -7.70 6.63
N LYS A 377 -14.87 -7.47 7.22
CA LYS A 377 -15.98 -8.42 7.30
C LYS A 377 -17.05 -8.01 6.28
N ILE A 378 -17.28 -8.82 5.26
CA ILE A 378 -18.34 -8.63 4.26
C ILE A 378 -19.59 -9.38 4.72
N ILE A 379 -20.63 -8.65 5.09
CA ILE A 379 -21.92 -9.16 5.55
C ILE A 379 -22.87 -9.15 4.34
N SER A 380 -23.21 -10.34 3.84
CA SER A 380 -24.04 -10.41 2.63
C SER A 380 -25.51 -10.10 2.95
N MET A 381 -26.03 -9.07 2.28
CA MET A 381 -27.38 -8.55 2.39
C MET A 381 -28.17 -8.78 1.09
N ARG A 382 -27.49 -8.89 -0.06
CA ARG A 382 -28.11 -9.21 -1.35
C ARG A 382 -28.73 -10.60 -1.38
N ALA A 383 -28.13 -11.56 -0.68
CA ALA A 383 -28.63 -12.94 -0.56
C ALA A 383 -29.93 -13.06 0.25
N ILE A 384 -30.31 -12.04 1.04
CA ILE A 384 -31.51 -12.06 1.88
C ILE A 384 -32.71 -11.58 1.06
N ALA A 385 -33.59 -12.51 0.67
CA ALA A 385 -34.73 -12.23 -0.20
C ALA A 385 -35.93 -11.58 0.53
N ASP A 386 -36.16 -11.88 1.81
CA ASP A 386 -37.22 -11.22 2.60
C ASP A 386 -36.79 -9.79 3.01
N PRO A 387 -37.55 -8.74 2.63
CA PRO A 387 -37.31 -7.38 3.11
C PRO A 387 -37.35 -7.27 4.64
N GLY A 388 -38.16 -8.07 5.33
CA GLY A 388 -38.26 -8.06 6.79
C GLY A 388 -37.01 -8.63 7.48
N GLU A 389 -36.48 -9.74 7.00
CA GLU A 389 -35.19 -10.30 7.43
C GLU A 389 -34.04 -9.36 7.09
N ARG A 390 -34.03 -8.77 5.89
CA ARG A 390 -32.99 -7.80 5.48
C ARG A 390 -33.01 -6.54 6.36
N ALA A 391 -34.19 -6.05 6.74
CA ALA A 391 -34.32 -4.93 7.68
C ALA A 391 -33.79 -5.30 9.07
N ARG A 392 -34.16 -6.47 9.60
CA ARG A 392 -33.65 -6.98 10.90
C ARG A 392 -32.13 -7.14 10.89
N ARG A 393 -31.55 -7.75 9.84
CA ARG A 393 -30.09 -7.88 9.70
C ARG A 393 -29.37 -6.52 9.62
N MET A 394 -29.99 -5.52 8.99
CA MET A 394 -29.45 -4.15 8.96
C MET A 394 -29.54 -3.46 10.34
N GLU A 395 -30.57 -3.78 11.14
CA GLU A 395 -30.69 -3.31 12.52
C GLU A 395 -29.68 -3.99 13.46
N ASP A 396 -29.43 -5.29 13.28
CA ASP A 396 -28.40 -6.06 13.99
C ASP A 396 -27.01 -5.41 13.84
N VAL A 397 -26.58 -5.12 12.60
CA VAL A 397 -25.25 -4.52 12.36
C VAL A 397 -25.20 -3.04 12.79
N ARG A 398 -26.35 -2.35 12.86
CA ARG A 398 -26.44 -1.03 13.54
C ARG A 398 -26.36 -1.15 15.07
N GLY A 399 -26.65 -2.31 15.65
CA GLY A 399 -26.26 -2.68 17.02
C GLY A 399 -24.75 -2.85 17.12
N GLU A 400 -24.18 -3.74 16.31
CA GLU A 400 -22.73 -4.03 16.20
C GLU A 400 -21.88 -2.75 16.10
N LEU A 401 -22.32 -1.79 15.28
CA LEU A 401 -21.68 -0.48 15.09
C LEU A 401 -21.79 0.50 16.27
N ARG A 402 -22.93 0.52 16.96
CA ARG A 402 -23.10 1.35 18.17
C ARG A 402 -22.24 0.80 19.29
N ALA A 403 -22.24 -0.52 19.45
CA ALA A 403 -21.45 -1.27 20.42
C ALA A 403 -19.93 -1.05 20.25
N SER A 404 -19.39 -1.36 19.07
CA SER A 404 -17.95 -1.30 18.78
C SER A 404 -17.35 0.10 18.78
N ARG A 405 -18.16 1.15 18.58
CA ARG A 405 -17.72 2.56 18.65
C ARG A 405 -17.81 3.19 20.05
N ALA A 406 -18.50 2.56 20.99
CA ALA A 406 -18.66 3.09 22.35
C ALA A 406 -17.42 2.89 23.24
N VAL A 407 -16.49 2.00 22.86
CA VAL A 407 -15.36 1.57 23.70
C VAL A 407 -14.03 1.69 22.98
N VAL A 408 -13.06 2.33 23.64
CA VAL A 408 -11.64 2.29 23.26
C VAL A 408 -10.87 1.55 24.36
N ASN A 409 -10.50 0.30 24.11
CA ASN A 409 -9.81 -0.56 25.07
C ASN A 409 -8.80 -1.48 24.33
N PRO A 410 -7.57 -1.70 24.85
CA PRO A 410 -6.56 -2.50 24.15
C PRO A 410 -6.91 -3.99 23.99
N HIS A 411 -7.93 -4.49 24.70
CA HIS A 411 -8.42 -5.87 24.67
C HIS A 411 -9.75 -6.04 23.92
N VAL A 412 -10.15 -5.03 23.16
CA VAL A 412 -11.39 -4.99 22.36
C VAL A 412 -11.00 -4.52 20.96
N ALA A 413 -11.37 -5.25 19.91
CA ALA A 413 -11.10 -4.80 18.54
C ALA A 413 -11.97 -3.60 18.20
N ARG A 414 -11.36 -2.56 17.64
CA ARG A 414 -12.08 -1.35 17.24
C ARG A 414 -12.54 -1.48 15.79
N VAL A 415 -13.83 -1.27 15.56
CA VAL A 415 -14.36 -1.00 14.22
C VAL A 415 -14.00 0.43 13.83
N LEU A 416 -13.29 0.57 12.72
CA LEU A 416 -12.87 1.86 12.17
C LEU A 416 -14.07 2.52 11.48
N GLU A 417 -14.67 1.80 10.53
CA GLU A 417 -15.76 2.28 9.70
C GLU A 417 -16.62 1.14 9.10
N THR A 418 -17.72 1.53 8.46
CA THR A 418 -18.58 0.66 7.64
C THR A 418 -19.13 1.43 6.45
N PHE A 419 -19.33 0.72 5.34
CA PHE A 419 -19.96 1.23 4.13
C PHE A 419 -20.73 0.13 3.41
N ALA A 420 -21.60 0.49 2.46
CA ALA A 420 -22.25 -0.47 1.58
C ALA A 420 -21.46 -0.62 0.27
N SER A 421 -21.37 -1.84 -0.25
CA SER A 421 -20.75 -2.16 -1.55
C SER A 421 -21.53 -3.29 -2.19
N ASP A 422 -21.91 -3.16 -3.46
CA ASP A 422 -22.40 -4.29 -4.29
C ASP A 422 -23.62 -5.03 -3.69
N GLY A 423 -24.51 -4.25 -3.04
CA GLY A 423 -25.71 -4.73 -2.35
C GLY A 423 -25.47 -5.33 -0.96
N ASP A 424 -24.22 -5.42 -0.51
CA ASP A 424 -23.76 -5.99 0.76
C ASP A 424 -23.21 -4.91 1.70
N LEU A 425 -23.00 -5.27 2.97
CA LEU A 425 -22.53 -4.36 4.03
C LEU A 425 -21.11 -4.73 4.45
N VAL A 426 -20.23 -3.72 4.54
CA VAL A 426 -18.78 -3.89 4.73
C VAL A 426 -18.39 -3.27 6.06
N MET A 427 -17.61 -3.99 6.88
CA MET A 427 -17.09 -3.51 8.16
C MET A 427 -15.57 -3.64 8.21
N VAL A 428 -14.89 -2.52 8.51
CA VAL A 428 -13.42 -2.45 8.62
C VAL A 428 -13.02 -2.32 10.09
N GLN A 429 -12.10 -3.17 10.54
CA GLN A 429 -11.64 -3.23 11.94
C GLN A 429 -10.12 -3.47 12.03
N ASP A 430 -9.54 -3.22 13.21
CA ASP A 430 -8.11 -3.49 13.47
C ASP A 430 -7.73 -4.95 13.15
N LEU A 431 -6.64 -5.19 12.41
CA LEU A 431 -6.15 -6.55 12.14
C LEU A 431 -5.37 -7.10 13.34
N ILE A 432 -5.80 -8.24 13.89
CA ILE A 432 -5.10 -8.94 14.96
C ILE A 432 -4.28 -10.10 14.36
N SER A 433 -3.00 -10.18 14.70
CA SER A 433 -2.01 -10.88 13.87
C SER A 433 -1.53 -12.25 14.37
N GLY A 434 -1.84 -12.66 15.61
CA GLY A 434 -1.29 -13.89 16.23
C GLY A 434 -2.24 -15.09 16.30
N GLY A 435 -3.46 -15.00 15.75
CA GLY A 435 -4.43 -16.10 15.68
C GLY A 435 -5.42 -16.16 16.84
N GLU A 436 -6.27 -17.19 16.83
CA GLU A 436 -7.31 -17.45 17.83
C GLU A 436 -6.74 -18.02 19.15
N LEU A 437 -7.50 -17.87 20.24
CA LEU A 437 -7.25 -18.57 21.50
C LEU A 437 -7.63 -20.05 21.36
N ASP A 438 -6.82 -20.84 20.64
CA ASP A 438 -7.07 -22.27 20.43
C ASP A 438 -6.52 -23.15 21.57
N ALA A 439 -6.91 -24.43 21.56
CA ALA A 439 -6.44 -25.41 22.54
C ALA A 439 -4.92 -25.65 22.47
N THR A 440 -4.28 -25.40 21.32
CA THR A 440 -2.83 -25.55 21.11
C THR A 440 -2.05 -24.44 21.81
N LEU A 441 -2.53 -23.20 21.74
CA LEU A 441 -1.98 -22.05 22.43
C LEU A 441 -2.18 -22.18 23.94
N VAL A 442 -3.39 -22.55 24.37
CA VAL A 442 -3.72 -22.83 25.78
C VAL A 442 -2.76 -23.89 26.36
N ALA A 443 -2.59 -25.03 25.70
CA ALA A 443 -1.70 -26.10 26.17
C ALA A 443 -0.20 -25.74 26.16
N ARG A 444 0.19 -24.65 25.50
CA ARG A 444 1.59 -24.16 25.44
C ARG A 444 1.88 -23.01 26.41
N LEU A 445 0.86 -22.41 27.04
CA LEU A 445 1.02 -21.30 27.97
C LEU A 445 1.23 -21.81 29.41
N PRO A 446 2.28 -21.35 30.13
CA PRO A 446 2.38 -21.56 31.57
C PRO A 446 1.16 -20.99 32.30
N ARG A 447 0.71 -21.68 33.35
CA ARG A 447 -0.53 -21.36 34.09
C ARG A 447 -0.65 -19.89 34.50
N GLY A 448 0.41 -19.27 35.03
CA GLY A 448 0.43 -17.84 35.34
C GLY A 448 0.14 -16.95 34.12
N LYS A 449 0.79 -17.21 32.99
CA LYS A 449 0.58 -16.48 31.73
C LYS A 449 -0.81 -16.68 31.14
N LEU A 450 -1.38 -17.88 31.25
CA LEU A 450 -2.75 -18.16 30.82
C LEU A 450 -3.77 -17.38 31.67
N LEU A 451 -3.60 -17.37 33.01
CA LEU A 451 -4.44 -16.56 33.90
C LEU A 451 -4.27 -15.05 33.65
N ALA A 452 -3.05 -14.59 33.35
CA ALA A 452 -2.75 -13.21 32.97
C ALA A 452 -3.22 -12.80 31.57
N LEU A 453 -3.57 -13.77 30.71
CA LEU A 453 -4.26 -13.55 29.44
C LEU A 453 -5.78 -13.47 29.70
N LEU A 454 -6.34 -14.45 30.41
CA LEU A 454 -7.77 -14.50 30.72
C LEU A 454 -8.24 -13.30 31.58
N SER A 455 -7.40 -12.76 32.45
CA SER A 455 -7.69 -11.51 33.18
C SER A 455 -7.87 -10.31 32.25
N LYS A 456 -7.06 -10.19 31.19
CA LYS A 456 -7.15 -9.13 30.18
C LYS A 456 -8.43 -9.24 29.35
N VAL A 457 -8.88 -10.46 29.04
CA VAL A 457 -10.20 -10.69 28.42
C VAL A 457 -11.32 -10.20 29.34
N ALA A 458 -11.27 -10.51 30.64
CA ALA A 458 -12.24 -10.02 31.61
C ALA A 458 -12.26 -8.48 31.71
N PHE A 459 -11.10 -7.82 31.62
CA PHE A 459 -11.01 -6.36 31.56
C PHE A 459 -11.53 -5.75 30.24
N GLY A 460 -11.41 -6.46 29.11
CA GLY A 460 -12.04 -6.08 27.85
C GLY A 460 -13.57 -6.13 27.94
N LEU A 461 -14.10 -7.23 28.49
CA LEU A 461 -15.54 -7.38 28.75
C LEU A 461 -16.09 -6.32 29.72
N ALA A 462 -15.37 -6.06 30.81
CA ALA A 462 -15.76 -5.02 31.77
C ALA A 462 -15.81 -3.61 31.14
N ALA A 463 -15.01 -3.35 30.10
CA ALA A 463 -15.07 -2.08 29.35
C ALA A 463 -16.28 -2.01 28.40
N LEU A 464 -16.71 -3.14 27.81
CA LEU A 464 -17.98 -3.23 27.06
C LEU A 464 -19.18 -3.00 27.99
N HIS A 465 -19.24 -3.71 29.12
CA HIS A 465 -20.30 -3.55 30.12
C HIS A 465 -20.32 -2.12 30.71
N GLY A 466 -19.16 -1.52 30.94
CA GLY A 466 -19.04 -0.13 31.38
C GLY A 466 -19.56 0.92 30.38
N ALA A 467 -19.76 0.54 29.11
CA ALA A 467 -20.40 1.35 28.08
C ALA A 467 -21.85 0.92 27.76
N GLY A 468 -22.43 0.00 28.54
CA GLY A 468 -23.78 -0.55 28.32
C GLY A 468 -23.86 -1.52 27.14
N VAL A 469 -22.74 -2.14 26.74
CA VAL A 469 -22.64 -3.06 25.59
C VAL A 469 -22.49 -4.50 26.07
N VAL A 470 -23.36 -5.39 25.61
CA VAL A 470 -23.32 -6.84 25.91
C VAL A 470 -22.96 -7.59 24.63
N HIS A 471 -21.97 -8.50 24.68
CA HIS A 471 -21.34 -9.13 23.52
C HIS A 471 -22.09 -10.37 22.98
N ARG A 472 -22.70 -11.15 23.87
CA ARG A 472 -23.60 -12.29 23.61
C ARG A 472 -23.02 -13.53 22.91
N ASP A 473 -21.86 -13.45 22.27
CA ASP A 473 -21.15 -14.60 21.69
C ASP A 473 -19.71 -14.74 22.21
N ILE A 474 -19.52 -14.83 23.54
CA ILE A 474 -18.19 -14.97 24.13
C ILE A 474 -17.75 -16.44 24.14
N LYS A 475 -16.65 -16.70 23.44
CA LYS A 475 -16.05 -18.02 23.19
C LYS A 475 -14.59 -17.87 22.71
N PRO A 476 -13.76 -18.93 22.71
CA PRO A 476 -12.34 -18.83 22.38
C PRO A 476 -12.05 -18.34 20.96
N GLU A 477 -12.88 -18.73 19.98
CA GLU A 477 -12.75 -18.32 18.57
C GLU A 477 -12.95 -16.80 18.38
N ASN A 478 -13.70 -16.16 19.28
CA ASN A 478 -13.93 -14.72 19.31
C ASN A 478 -12.91 -13.98 20.20
N VAL A 479 -11.81 -14.63 20.59
CA VAL A 479 -10.67 -14.01 21.28
C VAL A 479 -9.40 -14.26 20.48
N LEU A 480 -8.91 -13.22 19.79
CA LEU A 480 -7.64 -13.28 19.07
C LEU A 480 -6.49 -12.83 19.98
N VAL A 481 -5.31 -13.43 19.82
CA VAL A 481 -4.10 -13.09 20.59
C VAL A 481 -3.10 -12.40 19.67
N ARG A 482 -2.53 -11.27 20.10
CA ARG A 482 -1.46 -10.56 19.38
C ARG A 482 -0.11 -11.27 19.58
N ALA A 483 0.86 -10.95 18.71
CA ALA A 483 2.22 -11.48 18.81
C ALA A 483 2.97 -11.13 20.12
N ASP A 484 2.50 -10.14 20.89
CA ASP A 484 3.00 -9.78 22.22
C ASP A 484 2.33 -10.58 23.38
N GLY A 485 1.38 -11.47 23.06
CA GLY A 485 0.59 -12.21 24.04
C GLY A 485 -0.56 -11.42 24.67
N SER A 486 -0.92 -10.24 24.13
CA SER A 486 -2.14 -9.52 24.54
C SER A 486 -3.37 -10.07 23.80
N PRO A 487 -4.46 -10.43 24.51
CA PRO A 487 -5.70 -10.85 23.89
C PRO A 487 -6.55 -9.65 23.45
N VAL A 488 -7.44 -9.91 22.50
CA VAL A 488 -8.36 -8.97 21.87
C VAL A 488 -9.67 -9.69 21.57
N ILE A 489 -10.79 -9.17 22.08
CA ILE A 489 -12.14 -9.64 21.79
C ILE A 489 -12.55 -9.17 20.39
N VAL A 490 -13.12 -10.06 19.58
CA VAL A 490 -13.54 -9.81 18.18
C VAL A 490 -14.95 -10.35 17.90
N ASP A 491 -15.48 -9.97 16.73
CA ASP A 491 -16.82 -10.32 16.21
C ASP A 491 -17.99 -9.98 17.16
N PHE A 492 -18.36 -8.70 17.11
CA PHE A 492 -19.52 -8.15 17.80
C PHE A 492 -20.85 -8.49 17.10
N GLY A 493 -20.91 -9.50 16.22
CA GLY A 493 -22.05 -9.77 15.34
C GLY A 493 -23.37 -10.13 16.04
N LEU A 494 -23.36 -10.33 17.35
CA LEU A 494 -24.53 -10.48 18.22
C LEU A 494 -24.62 -9.42 19.32
N ALA A 495 -23.71 -8.45 19.37
CA ALA A 495 -23.67 -7.44 20.41
C ALA A 495 -24.87 -6.49 20.36
N GLY A 496 -25.31 -6.03 21.53
CA GLY A 496 -26.44 -5.11 21.68
C GLY A 496 -26.33 -4.27 22.95
N ILE A 497 -27.26 -3.34 23.13
CA ILE A 497 -27.29 -2.45 24.29
C ILE A 497 -28.00 -3.14 25.46
N GLU A 498 -27.48 -2.97 26.67
CA GLU A 498 -28.10 -3.49 27.89
C GLU A 498 -29.57 -3.06 28.02
N GLY A 499 -30.46 -4.02 28.26
CA GLY A 499 -31.91 -3.81 28.32
C GLY A 499 -32.64 -3.83 26.97
N GLU A 500 -31.96 -3.89 25.82
CA GLU A 500 -32.61 -4.26 24.55
C GLU A 500 -33.14 -5.72 24.66
N SER A 501 -34.27 -6.02 24.00
CA SER A 501 -34.93 -7.34 24.09
C SER A 501 -34.41 -8.30 23.01
N GLU A 502 -34.27 -9.58 23.36
CA GLU A 502 -33.97 -10.61 22.36
C GLU A 502 -35.19 -10.91 21.49
N GLY A 503 -35.04 -10.74 20.17
CA GLY A 503 -36.08 -10.99 19.19
C GLY A 503 -36.46 -12.46 19.03
N ASP A 504 -37.21 -12.77 17.96
CA ASP A 504 -37.79 -14.09 17.67
C ASP A 504 -36.80 -15.27 17.65
N THR A 505 -35.51 -15.00 17.43
CA THR A 505 -34.48 -16.00 17.16
C THR A 505 -33.48 -16.10 18.31
N LEU A 506 -33.32 -17.32 18.89
CA LEU A 506 -32.19 -17.64 19.76
C LEU A 506 -30.89 -17.54 18.96
N ARG A 507 -29.92 -16.74 19.42
CA ARG A 507 -28.63 -16.55 18.75
C ARG A 507 -27.47 -16.66 19.75
N GLY A 508 -26.34 -17.19 19.28
CA GLY A 508 -25.13 -17.42 20.08
C GLY A 508 -24.68 -18.89 20.02
N THR A 509 -23.43 -19.16 20.39
CA THR A 509 -22.89 -20.53 20.47
C THR A 509 -23.49 -21.27 21.66
N ARG A 510 -24.21 -22.38 21.39
CA ARG A 510 -25.01 -23.11 22.41
C ARG A 510 -24.24 -23.52 23.66
N ASP A 511 -23.00 -23.98 23.51
CA ASP A 511 -22.23 -24.54 24.62
C ASP A 511 -21.73 -23.47 25.61
N TYR A 512 -21.80 -22.19 25.23
CA TYR A 512 -21.45 -21.03 26.05
C TYR A 512 -22.67 -20.21 26.51
N MET A 513 -23.88 -20.51 26.03
CA MET A 513 -25.08 -19.71 26.33
C MET A 513 -25.54 -19.83 27.78
N ALA A 514 -25.88 -18.69 28.38
CA ALA A 514 -26.37 -18.62 29.75
C ALA A 514 -27.78 -19.26 29.92
N PRO A 515 -28.08 -19.93 31.05
CA PRO A 515 -29.32 -20.69 31.22
C PRO A 515 -30.61 -19.87 31.08
N GLU A 516 -30.57 -18.57 31.38
CA GLU A 516 -31.69 -17.65 31.19
C GLU A 516 -32.00 -17.36 29.72
N LEU A 517 -31.02 -17.38 28.82
CA LEU A 517 -31.25 -17.23 27.38
C LEU A 517 -31.99 -18.44 26.77
N LEU A 518 -31.99 -19.58 27.45
CA LEU A 518 -32.72 -20.78 27.05
C LEU A 518 -34.19 -20.78 27.50
N ARG A 519 -34.63 -19.79 28.29
CA ARG A 519 -36.00 -19.63 28.81
C ARG A 519 -36.99 -19.11 27.75
N PRO A 520 -38.32 -19.07 28.03
CA PRO A 520 -39.29 -18.46 27.14
C PRO A 520 -38.97 -17.01 26.77
N ARG A 521 -39.26 -16.66 25.51
CA ARG A 521 -38.85 -15.42 24.83
C ARG A 521 -39.20 -14.11 25.57
N ALA A 522 -40.29 -14.07 26.31
CA ALA A 522 -40.75 -12.85 27.00
C ALA A 522 -39.84 -12.41 28.18
N GLU A 523 -38.92 -13.25 28.64
CA GLU A 523 -38.01 -12.96 29.76
C GLU A 523 -36.60 -12.55 29.31
N ARG A 524 -36.35 -12.43 27.99
CA ARG A 524 -35.00 -12.26 27.44
C ARG A 524 -34.64 -10.80 27.16
N LEU A 525 -33.77 -10.26 28.00
CA LEU A 525 -33.12 -8.95 27.85
C LEU A 525 -31.61 -9.15 27.75
N TYR A 526 -30.93 -8.25 27.04
CA TYR A 526 -29.46 -8.25 27.00
C TYR A 526 -28.94 -7.73 28.36
N ALA A 527 -28.09 -8.52 29.02
CA ALA A 527 -27.53 -8.19 30.33
C ALA A 527 -26.08 -8.67 30.46
N PRO A 528 -25.17 -7.91 31.10
CA PRO A 528 -23.78 -8.31 31.39
C PRO A 528 -23.62 -9.71 32.01
N ALA A 529 -24.64 -10.18 32.74
CA ALA A 529 -24.70 -11.50 33.32
C ALA A 529 -24.51 -12.64 32.29
N SER A 530 -25.00 -12.51 31.05
CA SER A 530 -24.86 -13.59 30.05
C SER A 530 -23.43 -13.75 29.57
N ASP A 531 -22.72 -12.63 29.35
CA ASP A 531 -21.31 -12.63 28.99
C ASP A 531 -20.44 -13.16 30.14
N ALA A 532 -20.79 -12.85 31.39
CA ALA A 532 -20.11 -13.39 32.55
C ALA A 532 -20.22 -14.92 32.66
N TYR A 533 -21.38 -15.49 32.32
CA TYR A 533 -21.55 -16.94 32.23
C TYR A 533 -20.69 -17.55 31.12
N ALA A 534 -20.78 -17.00 29.90
CA ALA A 534 -20.02 -17.45 28.75
C ALA A 534 -18.49 -17.37 28.99
N PHE A 535 -18.02 -16.30 29.63
CA PHE A 535 -16.64 -16.16 30.10
C PHE A 535 -16.28 -17.23 31.15
N GLY A 536 -17.17 -17.53 32.09
CA GLY A 536 -16.99 -18.63 33.06
C GLY A 536 -16.87 -20.02 32.41
N ILE A 537 -17.62 -20.28 31.33
CA ILE A 537 -17.47 -21.49 30.52
C ILE A 537 -16.14 -21.49 29.76
N MET A 538 -15.71 -20.35 29.20
CA MET A 538 -14.41 -20.22 28.54
C MET A 538 -13.23 -20.42 29.51
N LEU A 539 -13.31 -19.92 30.75
CA LEU A 539 -12.33 -20.22 31.80
C LEU A 539 -12.26 -21.73 32.10
N ARG A 540 -13.42 -22.39 32.17
CA ARG A 540 -13.52 -23.85 32.37
C ARG A 540 -12.88 -24.63 31.22
N TRP A 541 -13.18 -24.24 29.98
CA TRP A 541 -12.59 -24.83 28.77
C TRP A 541 -11.06 -24.66 28.76
N ALA A 542 -10.55 -23.46 29.02
CA ALA A 542 -9.13 -23.15 28.97
C ALA A 542 -8.30 -23.83 30.08
N LEU A 543 -8.92 -24.29 31.17
CA LEU A 543 -8.25 -24.85 32.34
C LEU A 543 -8.53 -26.36 32.55
N GLY A 544 -9.34 -26.99 31.70
CA GLY A 544 -9.57 -28.44 31.70
C GLY A 544 -9.98 -29.00 33.06
N GLU A 545 -9.38 -30.14 33.46
CA GLU A 545 -9.69 -30.80 34.74
C GLU A 545 -9.35 -29.95 35.97
N GLU A 546 -8.43 -28.98 35.86
CA GLU A 546 -8.10 -28.05 36.96
C GLU A 546 -9.25 -27.07 37.26
N ALA A 547 -10.15 -26.83 36.31
CA ALA A 547 -11.36 -26.02 36.53
C ALA A 547 -12.35 -26.65 37.53
N ASP A 548 -12.36 -27.99 37.63
CA ASP A 548 -13.15 -28.73 38.63
C ASP A 548 -12.37 -29.00 39.93
N GLY A 549 -11.15 -28.46 40.07
CA GLY A 549 -10.39 -28.51 41.33
C GLY A 549 -9.94 -29.91 41.75
N GLY A 550 -9.73 -30.82 40.78
CA GLY A 550 -9.22 -32.18 41.03
C GLY A 550 -10.22 -33.12 41.70
N GLY A 551 -11.52 -32.79 41.72
CA GLY A 551 -12.55 -33.67 42.29
C GLY A 551 -13.94 -33.38 41.72
N GLY A 552 -14.57 -34.41 41.15
CA GLY A 552 -15.85 -34.30 40.46
C GLY A 552 -17.00 -33.68 41.27
N TRP A 553 -18.07 -33.31 40.57
CA TRP A 553 -19.04 -32.25 40.91
C TRP A 553 -19.85 -32.40 42.23
N PHE A 554 -19.58 -33.41 43.05
CA PHE A 554 -20.32 -33.78 44.27
C PHE A 554 -19.71 -33.25 45.60
N ARG A 555 -19.24 -31.99 45.62
CA ARG A 555 -18.99 -31.26 46.89
C ARG A 555 -19.73 -29.92 46.93
N ARG A 556 -20.89 -29.92 47.61
CA ARG A 556 -21.62 -28.73 48.08
C ARG A 556 -21.09 -28.31 49.47
N GLY A 557 -21.14 -27.01 49.78
CA GLY A 557 -21.10 -26.52 51.17
C GLY A 557 -19.82 -25.83 51.65
N GLY A 558 -18.88 -25.47 50.78
CA GLY A 558 -17.69 -24.67 51.14
C GLY A 558 -17.48 -23.51 50.19
N ARG A 559 -16.95 -22.38 50.70
CA ARG A 559 -16.43 -21.29 49.86
C ARG A 559 -15.23 -21.85 49.10
N ARG A 560 -15.29 -21.80 47.76
CA ARG A 560 -14.19 -22.28 46.91
C ARG A 560 -13.23 -21.12 46.69
N ASP A 561 -12.06 -21.16 47.31
CA ASP A 561 -11.03 -20.16 47.06
C ASP A 561 -10.27 -20.50 45.75
N GLY A 562 -9.76 -19.48 45.05
CA GLY A 562 -9.09 -19.64 43.76
C GLY A 562 -10.01 -19.82 42.55
N VAL A 563 -9.46 -20.32 41.44
CA VAL A 563 -10.09 -20.24 40.10
C VAL A 563 -11.37 -21.08 39.99
N ALA A 564 -11.41 -22.28 40.57
CA ALA A 564 -12.59 -23.15 40.56
C ALA A 564 -13.78 -22.59 41.36
N GLY A 565 -13.54 -21.59 42.22
CA GLY A 565 -14.58 -20.78 42.86
C GLY A 565 -15.07 -19.66 41.97
N LEU A 566 -14.13 -18.89 41.38
CA LEU A 566 -14.45 -17.84 40.43
C LEU A 566 -15.28 -18.36 39.25
N ILE A 567 -14.93 -19.51 38.70
CA ILE A 567 -15.74 -20.18 37.66
C ILE A 567 -17.15 -20.47 38.16
N GLY A 568 -17.31 -20.99 39.38
CA GLY A 568 -18.63 -21.25 39.97
C GLY A 568 -19.48 -20.00 40.20
N GLU A 569 -18.85 -18.88 40.59
CA GLU A 569 -19.52 -17.57 40.75
C GLU A 569 -19.94 -16.96 39.40
N LEU A 570 -19.13 -17.18 38.35
CA LEU A 570 -19.43 -16.76 36.97
C LEU A 570 -20.50 -17.65 36.32
N THR A 571 -20.51 -18.95 36.59
CA THR A 571 -21.47 -19.92 36.01
C THR A 571 -22.68 -20.22 36.91
N GLU A 572 -23.00 -19.34 37.87
CA GLU A 572 -24.21 -19.46 38.69
C GLU A 572 -25.47 -19.34 37.81
N HIS A 573 -26.42 -20.26 37.98
CA HIS A 573 -27.61 -20.38 37.12
C HIS A 573 -28.65 -19.27 37.37
N ASP A 574 -28.63 -18.63 38.53
CA ASP A 574 -29.42 -17.46 38.85
C ASP A 574 -28.62 -16.16 38.53
N PRO A 575 -28.97 -15.41 37.47
CA PRO A 575 -28.23 -14.20 37.10
C PRO A 575 -28.25 -13.12 38.20
N ALA A 576 -29.22 -13.14 39.12
CA ALA A 576 -29.25 -12.21 40.26
C ALA A 576 -28.21 -12.53 41.35
N ARG A 577 -27.54 -13.69 41.26
CA ARG A 577 -26.49 -14.14 42.20
C ARG A 577 -25.13 -14.38 41.52
N ARG A 578 -25.07 -14.21 40.20
CA ARG A 578 -23.87 -14.38 39.37
C ARG A 578 -22.91 -13.22 39.57
N LEU A 579 -21.60 -13.48 39.50
CA LEU A 579 -20.59 -12.42 39.49
C LEU A 579 -20.61 -11.69 38.14
N CYS A 580 -21.29 -10.56 38.07
CA CYS A 580 -21.37 -9.75 36.85
C CYS A 580 -20.25 -8.68 36.73
N ASP A 581 -19.55 -8.33 37.83
CA ASP A 581 -18.35 -7.47 37.74
C ASP A 581 -17.15 -8.28 37.20
N LEU A 582 -17.02 -8.28 35.87
CA LEU A 582 -15.86 -8.89 35.20
C LEU A 582 -14.55 -8.12 35.44
N GLY A 583 -14.60 -6.88 35.93
CA GLY A 583 -13.44 -6.19 36.46
C GLY A 583 -12.94 -6.84 37.76
N ALA A 584 -13.85 -7.26 38.65
CA ALA A 584 -13.50 -8.05 39.84
C ALA A 584 -13.00 -9.45 39.48
N ALA A 585 -13.61 -10.10 38.48
CA ALA A 585 -13.11 -11.37 37.96
C ALA A 585 -11.68 -11.21 37.38
N GLY A 586 -11.43 -10.17 36.59
CA GLY A 586 -10.11 -9.85 36.03
C GLY A 586 -9.04 -9.58 37.10
N ARG A 587 -9.39 -8.81 38.15
CA ARG A 587 -8.48 -8.58 39.30
C ARG A 587 -8.10 -9.89 39.99
N ARG A 588 -9.08 -10.75 40.31
CA ARG A 588 -8.84 -12.08 40.92
C ARG A 588 -8.01 -13.00 40.03
N LEU A 589 -8.21 -12.99 38.72
CA LEU A 589 -7.40 -13.75 37.76
C LEU A 589 -5.95 -13.24 37.70
N ALA A 590 -5.73 -11.92 37.78
CA ALA A 590 -4.39 -11.33 37.83
C ALA A 590 -3.65 -11.65 39.15
N GLU A 591 -4.34 -11.61 40.29
CA GLU A 591 -3.81 -12.04 41.59
C GLU A 591 -3.40 -13.53 41.56
N LEU A 592 -4.26 -14.40 41.00
CA LEU A 592 -4.00 -15.83 40.85
C LEU A 592 -2.94 -16.15 39.78
N ALA A 593 -2.71 -15.25 38.82
CA ALA A 593 -1.60 -15.35 37.88
C ALA A 593 -0.25 -15.10 38.58
N LEU A 594 -0.15 -14.01 39.34
CA LEU A 594 1.06 -13.66 40.11
C LEU A 594 1.40 -14.75 41.14
N ALA A 595 0.38 -15.28 41.83
CA ALA A 595 0.53 -16.40 42.76
C ALA A 595 0.84 -17.77 42.09
N ALA A 596 0.96 -17.82 40.77
CA ALA A 596 1.38 -18.98 39.99
C ALA A 596 2.71 -18.77 39.23
N GLU A 597 3.36 -17.61 39.41
CA GLU A 597 4.72 -17.31 38.93
C GLU A 597 5.73 -17.14 40.09
N ALA A 598 5.28 -17.30 41.34
CA ALA A 598 6.06 -17.22 42.58
C ALA A 598 6.19 -18.59 43.27
#